data_AF-A0A074S6N6-F1
#
_entry.id   AF-A0A074S6N6-F1
#
_cell.length_a   1.000
_cell.length_b   1.000
_cell.length_c   1.000
_cell.angle_alpha   90.00
_cell.angle_beta   90.00
_cell.angle_gamma   90.00
#
_symmetry.space_group_name_H-M   'P 1'
#
loop_
_entity.id
_entity.type
_entity.pdbx_description
1 polymer ?
#
loop_
_entity_poly.entity_id
_entity_poly.type
_entity_poly.pdbx_seq_one_letter_code
_entity_poly.pdbx_strand_id
1 'polypeptide(L)'
;MMDSASTERRLMNLIAHGVLMNQIWILPKMITRIPRSLFRSAVPAMASIISISRQSTPERPSYLVHAPSLLKPCHDVPDEMHTSIVTLGAQLGLHTDRWGINLESLPHGTRTSIPHAHSARDEFVYVVSGSGLVWLDGHTYDLEPGDCVGFPAGTGEAHALIKDGVPDMGWEDEYEERVKGGPLVLLVVGENGRNDRVWYPRGTHEHPNKMRQRQGWWTDAPARTQGPHSGWPLKPRIDPSRSSSIYSDPERKYGPPTSVNPKRAAFWPTTGRILHAKIMPAPCPFVPGAGSAMLSAFTGLSGRFDVTQLRLPPGLSSHYAPAALAITPNGTQAPPDAQARAQGDTLVYVLEGQGELNVWNARATLLARATGSKIQTETNAIEDGDCAAFPGGSGLAWSIKNTAPIGSKEDLDILVIEENIRGDEVVYPCADDLVDARTRVVKDGGRWWGSIERDLTGEKH
;
A
#
# COMPACT_ATOMS: atom_id res chain seq x y z
N MET A 1 -25.07 56.61 -21.47
CA MET A 1 -25.49 55.20 -21.32
C MET A 1 -25.28 54.56 -22.68
N MET A 2 -24.21 53.78 -22.82
CA MET A 2 -23.79 53.13 -24.06
C MET A 2 -23.69 51.63 -23.81
N ASP A 3 -23.92 50.90 -24.88
CA ASP A 3 -24.72 49.68 -24.99
C ASP A 3 -23.94 48.39 -24.64
N SER A 4 -24.47 47.59 -23.69
CA SER A 4 -23.82 46.38 -23.16
C SER A 4 -23.76 45.21 -24.16
N ALA A 5 -24.42 45.31 -25.31
CA ALA A 5 -24.47 44.25 -26.31
C ALA A 5 -23.25 44.17 -27.25
N SER A 6 -22.34 45.15 -27.21
CA SER A 6 -21.14 45.18 -28.09
C SER A 6 -19.89 44.56 -27.46
N THR A 7 -19.83 44.49 -26.12
CA THR A 7 -18.66 43.98 -25.37
C THR A 7 -18.67 42.45 -25.27
N GLU A 8 -19.85 41.83 -25.11
CA GLU A 8 -19.99 40.36 -25.08
C GLU A 8 -19.58 39.69 -26.40
N ARG A 9 -19.84 40.34 -27.54
CA ARG A 9 -19.48 39.81 -28.87
C ARG A 9 -17.97 39.82 -29.15
N ARG A 10 -17.20 40.66 -28.46
CA ARG A 10 -15.72 40.69 -28.55
C ARG A 10 -15.03 39.67 -27.63
N LEU A 11 -15.62 39.34 -26.49
CA LEU A 11 -15.08 38.33 -25.57
C LEU A 11 -15.28 36.90 -26.06
N MET A 12 -16.40 36.61 -26.74
CA MET A 12 -16.67 35.28 -27.31
C MET A 12 -15.74 34.90 -28.47
N ASN A 13 -15.22 35.88 -29.24
CA ASN A 13 -14.27 35.61 -30.33
C ASN A 13 -12.82 35.36 -29.87
N LEU A 14 -12.46 35.73 -28.64
CA LEU A 14 -11.13 35.50 -28.07
C LEU A 14 -10.97 34.09 -27.45
N ILE A 15 -12.08 33.37 -27.23
CA ILE A 15 -12.08 32.01 -26.65
C ILE A 15 -12.04 30.93 -27.75
N ALA A 16 -12.33 31.28 -29.01
CA ALA A 16 -12.40 30.33 -30.13
C ALA A 16 -11.04 30.02 -30.82
N HIS A 17 -9.94 30.69 -30.45
CA HIS A 17 -8.61 30.43 -31.02
C HIS A 17 -7.60 30.27 -29.89
N GLY A 18 -7.33 29.02 -29.51
CA GLY A 18 -6.49 28.69 -28.37
C GLY A 18 -5.03 29.14 -28.53
N VAL A 19 -4.47 29.77 -27.50
CA VAL A 19 -3.03 29.91 -27.25
C VAL A 19 -2.79 30.16 -25.74
N LEU A 20 -1.89 29.36 -25.16
CA LEU A 20 -1.14 29.51 -23.89
C LEU A 20 -1.90 29.60 -22.54
N MET A 21 -1.82 28.52 -21.76
CA MET A 21 -1.71 28.62 -20.30
C MET A 21 -0.24 28.47 -19.92
N ASN A 22 0.39 29.54 -19.44
CA ASN A 22 1.63 29.45 -18.67
C ASN A 22 1.77 30.66 -17.75
N GLN A 23 1.89 30.38 -16.45
CA GLN A 23 2.28 31.27 -15.34
C GLN A 23 1.30 32.44 -15.03
N ILE A 24 0.99 32.79 -13.78
CA ILE A 24 1.89 33.43 -12.81
C ILE A 24 1.18 33.45 -11.43
N TRP A 25 1.97 33.19 -10.38
CA TRP A 25 1.70 33.41 -8.95
C TRP A 25 1.52 34.90 -8.57
N ILE A 26 0.90 35.19 -7.41
CA ILE A 26 1.27 36.23 -6.39
C ILE A 26 0.01 36.92 -5.76
N LEU A 27 -0.11 36.75 -4.43
CA LEU A 27 -1.00 37.38 -3.40
C LEU A 27 -0.77 38.92 -3.24
N PRO A 28 -1.41 39.71 -2.32
CA PRO A 28 -2.71 39.67 -1.61
C PRO A 28 -3.38 41.09 -1.35
N LYS A 29 -4.48 41.07 -0.56
CA LYS A 29 -5.04 42.10 0.36
C LYS A 29 -6.06 43.14 -0.14
N MET A 30 -7.13 43.22 0.67
CA MET A 30 -8.05 44.33 0.94
C MET A 30 -9.05 44.72 -0.15
N ILE A 31 -10.34 44.46 0.11
CA ILE A 31 -11.36 45.51 0.28
C ILE A 31 -12.54 44.92 1.07
N THR A 32 -12.83 45.57 2.19
CA THR A 32 -13.99 45.40 3.05
C THR A 32 -15.22 46.14 2.48
N ARG A 33 -16.41 45.63 2.82
CA ARG A 33 -17.76 46.25 2.74
C ARG A 33 -18.51 46.14 1.41
N ILE A 34 -19.46 45.20 1.36
CA ILE A 34 -20.69 45.34 0.56
C ILE A 34 -21.91 45.15 1.49
N PRO A 35 -22.94 46.01 1.43
CA PRO A 35 -24.10 45.96 2.33
C PRO A 35 -25.03 44.77 2.05
N ARG A 36 -25.70 44.27 3.11
CA ARG A 36 -26.64 43.13 3.10
C ARG A 36 -27.97 43.35 2.34
N SER A 37 -28.08 44.30 1.41
CA SER A 37 -29.35 44.67 0.78
C SER A 37 -29.50 44.34 -0.71
N LEU A 38 -28.67 43.45 -1.28
CA LEU A 38 -28.81 43.00 -2.69
C LEU A 38 -28.94 41.47 -2.82
N PHE A 39 -29.53 40.81 -1.81
CA PHE A 39 -30.05 39.45 -1.95
C PHE A 39 -31.54 39.51 -2.29
N ARG A 40 -31.85 39.55 -3.59
CA ARG A 40 -33.05 38.94 -4.21
C ARG A 40 -33.07 39.30 -5.70
N SER A 41 -33.45 38.33 -6.52
CA SER A 41 -33.65 38.37 -7.98
C SER A 41 -32.39 38.26 -8.86
N ALA A 42 -31.89 37.02 -9.03
CA ALA A 42 -31.35 36.49 -10.29
C ALA A 42 -30.97 34.99 -10.14
N VAL A 43 -31.98 34.13 -10.01
CA VAL A 43 -31.91 32.67 -10.23
C VAL A 43 -33.16 32.43 -11.07
N PRO A 44 -33.14 31.96 -12.35
CA PRO A 44 -32.29 30.89 -12.89
C PRO A 44 -31.88 31.07 -14.38
N ALA A 45 -30.60 31.31 -14.72
CA ALA A 45 -30.11 31.20 -16.11
C ALA A 45 -28.63 30.78 -16.24
N MET A 46 -28.02 30.31 -15.16
CA MET A 46 -26.63 29.82 -15.10
C MET A 46 -26.52 28.32 -14.79
N ALA A 47 -27.66 27.60 -14.76
CA ALA A 47 -27.71 26.17 -14.47
C ALA A 47 -27.65 25.28 -15.73
N SER A 48 -27.66 25.86 -16.94
CA SER A 48 -27.76 25.08 -18.20
C SER A 48 -26.52 25.13 -19.09
N ILE A 49 -25.39 25.67 -18.62
CA ILE A 49 -24.10 25.67 -19.37
C ILE A 49 -22.98 24.90 -18.62
N ILE A 50 -23.22 24.44 -17.39
CA ILE A 50 -22.32 23.49 -16.68
C ILE A 50 -22.92 22.08 -16.71
N SER A 51 -23.39 21.65 -17.88
CA SER A 51 -23.74 20.25 -18.16
C SER A 51 -22.99 19.72 -19.39
N ILE A 52 -21.79 20.25 -19.62
CA ILE A 52 -20.82 19.64 -20.52
C ILE A 52 -20.07 18.60 -19.69
N SER A 53 -20.44 17.34 -19.92
CA SER A 53 -19.64 16.15 -19.64
C SER A 53 -19.17 15.98 -18.18
N ARG A 54 -20.09 15.61 -17.28
CA ARG A 54 -19.74 14.51 -16.35
C ARG A 54 -19.74 13.23 -17.17
N GLN A 55 -18.66 12.97 -17.89
CA GLN A 55 -18.30 11.60 -18.21
C GLN A 55 -18.27 10.88 -16.87
N SER A 56 -19.13 9.86 -16.70
CA SER A 56 -18.96 8.90 -15.63
C SER A 56 -17.51 8.42 -15.74
N THR A 57 -16.69 8.71 -14.73
CA THR A 57 -15.44 7.99 -14.56
C THR A 57 -15.81 6.51 -14.69
N PRO A 58 -15.21 5.74 -15.61
CA PRO A 58 -15.51 4.33 -15.73
C PRO A 58 -15.40 3.71 -14.33
N GLU A 59 -16.43 2.98 -13.93
CA GLU A 59 -16.46 2.31 -12.63
C GLU A 59 -15.19 1.45 -12.55
N ARG A 60 -14.36 1.68 -11.52
CA ARG A 60 -13.11 0.93 -11.36
C ARG A 60 -13.45 -0.57 -11.23
N PRO A 61 -12.65 -1.45 -11.84
CA PRO A 61 -12.90 -2.88 -11.74
C PRO A 61 -12.79 -3.36 -10.29
N SER A 62 -13.46 -4.46 -9.95
CA SER A 62 -13.56 -4.96 -8.56
C SER A 62 -12.21 -5.34 -7.93
N TYR A 63 -11.20 -5.59 -8.74
CA TYR A 63 -9.83 -5.90 -8.31
C TYR A 63 -8.96 -4.65 -8.05
N LEU A 64 -9.45 -3.43 -8.30
CA LEU A 64 -8.69 -2.18 -8.17
C LEU A 64 -9.45 -1.14 -7.34
N VAL A 65 -8.83 -0.67 -6.25
CA VAL A 65 -9.39 0.36 -5.37
C VAL A 65 -8.37 1.45 -5.08
N HIS A 66 -8.86 2.63 -4.69
CA HIS A 66 -8.00 3.64 -4.06
C HIS A 66 -7.99 3.41 -2.55
N ALA A 67 -6.98 2.72 -2.01
CA ALA A 67 -6.97 2.20 -0.65
C ALA A 67 -7.20 3.26 0.44
N PRO A 68 -6.60 4.47 0.39
CA PRO A 68 -6.86 5.52 1.38
C PRO A 68 -8.33 5.93 1.48
N SER A 69 -9.10 5.85 0.40
CA SER A 69 -10.54 6.21 0.41
C SER A 69 -11.41 5.23 1.20
N LEU A 70 -10.89 4.04 1.49
CA LEU A 70 -11.62 2.97 2.18
C LEU A 70 -11.35 2.93 3.69
N LEU A 71 -10.39 3.73 4.18
CA LEU A 71 -10.04 3.81 5.58
C LEU A 71 -11.26 4.20 6.43
N LYS A 72 -11.56 3.40 7.45
CA LYS A 72 -12.65 3.65 8.39
C LYS A 72 -12.13 3.58 9.82
N PRO A 73 -12.67 4.40 10.75
CA PRO A 73 -12.36 4.26 12.17
C PRO A 73 -12.58 2.83 12.65
N CYS A 74 -11.57 2.25 13.28
CA CYS A 74 -11.62 0.97 13.96
C CYS A 74 -12.10 1.17 15.40
N HIS A 75 -13.04 0.33 15.84
CA HIS A 75 -13.56 0.32 17.21
C HIS A 75 -13.46 -1.07 17.86
N ASP A 76 -12.68 -1.99 17.26
CA ASP A 76 -12.70 -3.43 17.56
C ASP A 76 -12.23 -3.78 18.97
N VAL A 77 -11.49 -2.89 19.61
CA VAL A 77 -11.16 -3.00 21.03
C VAL A 77 -12.01 -1.98 21.79
N PRO A 78 -13.00 -2.44 22.59
CA PRO A 78 -13.62 -1.58 23.58
C PRO A 78 -12.49 -1.01 24.43
N ASP A 79 -12.29 0.30 24.31
CA ASP A 79 -11.36 1.10 25.10
C ASP A 79 -9.91 1.22 24.57
N GLU A 80 -9.64 0.88 23.30
CA GLU A 80 -8.38 1.28 22.61
C GLU A 80 -8.67 2.27 21.46
N MET A 81 -7.63 3.02 21.05
CA MET A 81 -7.77 4.27 20.28
C MET A 81 -8.25 4.10 18.84
N HIS A 82 -9.01 5.10 18.39
CA HIS A 82 -9.47 5.32 17.02
C HIS A 82 -8.32 5.45 16.01
N THR A 83 -7.78 4.33 15.53
CA THR A 83 -7.06 4.27 14.25
C THR A 83 -8.08 4.14 13.12
N SER A 84 -7.70 4.52 11.91
CA SER A 84 -8.48 4.12 10.74
C SER A 84 -7.82 2.92 10.10
N ILE A 85 -8.60 1.89 9.80
CA ILE A 85 -8.13 0.66 9.16
C ILE A 85 -9.00 0.34 7.95
N VAL A 86 -8.39 -0.29 6.95
CA VAL A 86 -9.09 -1.09 5.95
C VAL A 86 -8.35 -2.40 5.76
N THR A 87 -9.05 -3.52 5.89
CA THR A 87 -8.55 -4.84 5.52
C THR A 87 -8.70 -5.04 4.02
N LEU A 88 -7.63 -4.72 3.29
CA LEU A 88 -7.59 -4.75 1.83
C LEU A 88 -7.87 -6.14 1.27
N GLY A 89 -7.39 -7.20 1.93
CA GLY A 89 -7.66 -8.57 1.51
C GLY A 89 -9.15 -8.91 1.48
N ALA A 90 -9.93 -8.45 2.47
CA ALA A 90 -11.37 -8.65 2.49
C ALA A 90 -12.11 -7.77 1.47
N GLN A 91 -11.63 -6.54 1.22
CA GLN A 91 -12.21 -5.65 0.21
C GLN A 91 -11.99 -6.15 -1.22
N LEU A 92 -10.84 -6.77 -1.48
CA LEU A 92 -10.40 -7.17 -2.81
C LEU A 92 -10.52 -8.68 -3.09
N GLY A 93 -11.10 -9.44 -2.16
CA GLY A 93 -11.40 -10.87 -2.36
C GLY A 93 -10.21 -11.82 -2.28
N LEU A 94 -9.15 -11.44 -1.56
CA LEU A 94 -8.03 -12.34 -1.26
C LEU A 94 -8.44 -13.43 -0.25
N HIS A 95 -7.67 -14.51 -0.19
CA HIS A 95 -7.90 -15.61 0.73
C HIS A 95 -7.44 -15.25 2.16
N THR A 96 -8.35 -14.60 2.90
CA THR A 96 -8.08 -14.05 4.23
C THR A 96 -7.81 -15.10 5.32
N ASP A 97 -8.06 -16.38 5.06
CA ASP A 97 -7.77 -17.47 6.00
C ASP A 97 -6.28 -17.83 6.08
N ARG A 98 -5.49 -17.47 5.06
CA ARG A 98 -4.05 -17.80 4.96
C ARG A 98 -3.14 -16.62 5.27
N TRP A 99 -3.53 -15.42 4.91
CA TRP A 99 -2.78 -14.19 5.18
C TRP A 99 -3.72 -12.98 5.13
N GLY A 100 -3.24 -11.83 5.59
CA GLY A 100 -4.01 -10.61 5.67
C GLY A 100 -3.16 -9.40 5.35
N ILE A 101 -3.80 -8.38 4.80
CA ILE A 101 -3.18 -7.09 4.52
C ILE A 101 -4.13 -5.96 4.89
N ASN A 102 -3.60 -5.03 5.68
CA ASN A 102 -4.32 -3.87 6.17
C ASN A 102 -3.58 -2.60 5.74
N LEU A 103 -4.34 -1.56 5.40
CA LEU A 103 -3.84 -0.20 5.43
C LEU A 103 -4.32 0.44 6.74
N GLU A 104 -3.39 0.94 7.54
CA GLU A 104 -3.66 1.56 8.82
C GLU A 104 -3.20 3.02 8.81
N SER A 105 -4.01 3.90 9.38
CA SER A 105 -3.71 5.32 9.54
C SER A 105 -3.79 5.67 11.02
N LEU A 106 -2.63 5.97 11.59
CA LEU A 106 -2.44 6.31 12.99
C LEU A 106 -2.39 7.82 13.15
N PRO A 107 -3.44 8.45 13.69
CA PRO A 107 -3.39 9.87 13.98
C PRO A 107 -2.55 10.12 15.25
N HIS A 108 -2.21 11.38 15.52
CA HIS A 108 -1.37 11.73 16.69
C HIS A 108 -1.90 11.16 18.01
N GLY A 109 -0.96 10.67 18.80
CA GLY A 109 -1.17 10.09 20.12
C GLY A 109 -1.75 8.69 20.10
N THR A 110 -1.66 7.94 19.00
CA THR A 110 -2.18 6.57 18.84
C THR A 110 -1.09 5.52 18.66
N ARG A 111 -1.47 4.25 18.71
CA ARG A 111 -0.64 3.09 18.36
C ARG A 111 -1.45 2.03 17.63
N THR A 112 -0.78 1.09 16.97
CA THR A 112 -1.42 -0.04 16.26
C THR A 112 -2.08 -1.00 17.24
N SER A 113 -1.39 -1.35 18.33
CA SER A 113 -1.83 -2.37 19.28
C SER A 113 -1.03 -2.31 20.59
N ILE A 114 -1.50 -3.04 21.61
CA ILE A 114 -0.67 -3.41 22.76
C ILE A 114 0.58 -4.15 22.26
N PRO A 115 1.78 -3.85 22.77
CA PRO A 115 2.98 -4.58 22.39
C PRO A 115 2.84 -6.09 22.52
N HIS A 116 3.12 -6.81 21.43
CA HIS A 116 2.86 -8.23 21.33
C HIS A 116 3.81 -8.95 20.38
N ALA A 117 3.95 -10.27 20.53
CA ALA A 117 4.71 -11.14 19.65
C ALA A 117 3.88 -12.37 19.26
N HIS A 118 4.00 -12.80 18.01
CA HIS A 118 3.30 -13.97 17.48
C HIS A 118 4.18 -15.23 17.52
N SER A 119 3.58 -16.36 17.88
CA SER A 119 4.28 -17.65 17.94
C SER A 119 4.45 -18.32 16.57
N ALA A 120 3.55 -18.02 15.63
CA ALA A 120 3.41 -18.75 14.38
C ALA A 120 2.94 -17.87 13.21
N ARG A 121 2.92 -16.53 13.37
CA ARG A 121 2.57 -15.59 12.31
C ARG A 121 3.69 -14.59 12.12
N ASP A 122 4.25 -14.56 10.92
CA ASP A 122 5.08 -13.44 10.52
C ASP A 122 4.19 -12.22 10.29
N GLU A 123 4.72 -11.06 10.64
CA GLU A 123 4.15 -9.78 10.27
C GLU A 123 5.21 -8.90 9.60
N PHE A 124 4.76 -8.03 8.72
CA PHE A 124 5.59 -7.09 8.00
C PHE A 124 4.88 -5.74 7.91
N VAL A 125 5.62 -4.67 8.10
CA VAL A 125 5.12 -3.31 8.01
C VAL A 125 5.93 -2.53 7.01
N TYR A 126 5.25 -1.77 6.15
CA TYR A 126 5.83 -0.74 5.30
C TYR A 126 5.24 0.62 5.65
N VAL A 127 6.08 1.63 5.82
CA VAL A 127 5.65 3.01 6.09
C VAL A 127 5.36 3.71 4.77
N VAL A 128 4.07 3.90 4.48
CA VAL A 128 3.60 4.54 3.24
C VAL A 128 3.79 6.05 3.30
N SER A 129 3.39 6.68 4.41
CA SER A 129 3.52 8.12 4.62
C SER A 129 3.54 8.50 6.09
N GLY A 130 3.98 9.74 6.38
CA GLY A 130 4.12 10.24 7.74
C GLY A 130 5.33 9.66 8.47
N SER A 131 5.46 10.04 9.74
CA SER A 131 6.54 9.62 10.64
C SER A 131 5.98 9.12 11.97
N GLY A 132 6.73 8.24 12.62
CA GLY A 132 6.39 7.74 13.94
C GLY A 132 7.49 6.87 14.51
N LEU A 133 7.12 5.90 15.35
CA LEU A 133 8.07 5.02 16.03
C LEU A 133 7.67 3.55 15.85
N VAL A 134 8.66 2.68 15.74
CA VAL A 134 8.51 1.26 16.06
C VAL A 134 9.03 1.01 17.47
N TRP A 135 8.21 0.34 18.28
CA TRP A 135 8.59 -0.19 19.57
C TRP A 135 9.03 -1.64 19.39
N LEU A 136 10.21 -2.01 19.87
CA LEU A 136 10.73 -3.39 19.89
C LEU A 136 11.26 -3.69 21.29
N ASP A 137 10.63 -4.63 21.99
CA ASP A 137 11.03 -5.09 23.33
C ASP A 137 11.40 -3.96 24.31
N GLY A 138 10.67 -2.85 24.32
CA GLY A 138 10.93 -1.74 25.25
C GLY A 138 11.91 -0.68 24.73
N HIS A 139 12.38 -0.78 23.49
CA HIS A 139 13.16 0.25 22.80
C HIS A 139 12.34 0.86 21.67
N THR A 140 12.60 2.12 21.32
CA THR A 140 11.93 2.81 20.21
C THR A 140 12.92 3.25 19.14
N TYR A 141 12.46 3.22 17.90
CA TYR A 141 13.22 3.64 16.72
C TYR A 141 12.32 4.49 15.83
N ASP A 142 12.87 5.57 15.28
CA ASP A 142 12.14 6.45 14.37
C ASP A 142 11.83 5.74 13.05
N LEU A 143 10.64 6.02 12.52
CA LEU A 143 10.14 5.54 11.24
C LEU A 143 9.79 6.72 10.33
N GLU A 144 10.10 6.59 9.05
CA GLU A 144 9.76 7.51 7.98
C GLU A 144 9.30 6.79 6.70
N PRO A 145 8.72 7.51 5.71
CA PRO A 145 8.22 6.88 4.50
C PRO A 145 9.31 6.11 3.75
N GLY A 146 9.01 4.85 3.41
CA GLY A 146 9.98 3.92 2.84
C GLY A 146 10.67 3.02 3.87
N ASP A 147 10.54 3.26 5.17
CA ASP A 147 10.96 2.27 6.16
C ASP A 147 10.06 1.04 6.12
N CYS A 148 10.65 -0.11 6.34
CA CYS A 148 9.94 -1.36 6.55
C CYS A 148 10.54 -2.16 7.71
N VAL A 149 9.69 -2.95 8.35
CA VAL A 149 10.03 -3.74 9.53
C VAL A 149 9.43 -5.13 9.41
N GLY A 150 10.23 -6.16 9.60
CA GLY A 150 9.74 -7.54 9.73
C GLY A 150 9.68 -7.99 11.19
N PHE A 151 8.65 -8.74 11.51
CA PHE A 151 8.40 -9.36 12.81
C PHE A 151 8.27 -10.87 12.64
N PRO A 152 9.40 -11.62 12.66
CA PRO A 152 9.37 -13.07 12.46
C PRO A 152 8.70 -13.79 13.63
N ALA A 153 7.85 -14.75 13.27
CA ALA A 153 7.13 -15.62 14.19
C ALA A 153 8.08 -16.40 15.12
N GLY A 154 7.59 -16.73 16.32
CA GLY A 154 8.28 -17.66 17.22
C GLY A 154 9.52 -17.07 17.90
N THR A 155 9.88 -15.83 17.61
CA THR A 155 11.06 -15.16 18.19
C THR A 155 10.79 -14.58 19.58
N GLY A 156 9.52 -14.34 19.92
CA GLY A 156 9.09 -13.67 21.15
C GLY A 156 9.40 -12.17 21.17
N GLU A 157 9.98 -11.61 20.10
CA GLU A 157 10.23 -10.18 19.97
C GLU A 157 8.91 -9.47 19.83
N ALA A 158 8.60 -8.61 20.80
CA ALA A 158 7.32 -7.93 20.82
C ALA A 158 7.42 -6.55 20.19
N HIS A 159 6.36 -6.16 19.49
CA HIS A 159 6.32 -4.92 18.74
C HIS A 159 5.01 -4.16 18.87
N ALA A 160 5.08 -2.87 18.60
CA ALA A 160 3.95 -1.97 18.35
C ALA A 160 4.43 -0.76 17.53
N LEU A 161 3.55 -0.15 16.74
CA LEU A 161 3.87 1.07 16.01
C LEU A 161 3.12 2.24 16.66
N ILE A 162 3.79 3.37 16.81
CA ILE A 162 3.32 4.48 17.64
C ILE A 162 3.40 5.78 16.83
N LYS A 163 2.30 6.52 16.76
CA LYS A 163 2.30 7.94 16.39
C LYS A 163 2.10 8.75 17.66
N ASP A 164 3.14 9.45 18.11
CA ASP A 164 3.05 10.22 19.35
C ASP A 164 2.12 11.45 19.24
N GLY A 165 1.67 11.96 20.38
CA GLY A 165 0.80 13.12 20.47
C GLY A 165 1.54 14.45 20.31
N VAL A 166 0.80 15.45 19.86
CA VAL A 166 1.30 16.82 19.71
C VAL A 166 1.45 17.46 21.10
N PRO A 167 2.58 18.13 21.40
CA PRO A 167 2.73 18.84 22.67
C PRO A 167 1.81 20.06 22.81
N ASP A 168 1.30 20.28 24.03
CA ASP A 168 0.42 21.42 24.35
C ASP A 168 1.10 22.80 24.27
N MET A 169 2.42 22.92 24.53
CA MET A 169 3.25 24.12 24.32
C MET A 169 4.76 23.80 24.50
N GLY A 170 5.63 24.47 23.73
CA GLY A 170 7.08 24.47 23.93
C GLY A 170 7.80 23.33 23.21
N TRP A 171 8.52 23.69 22.15
CA TRP A 171 9.27 22.74 21.34
C TRP A 171 10.71 22.61 21.87
N GLU A 172 11.18 21.37 22.00
CA GLU A 172 12.58 21.06 21.73
C GLU A 172 12.63 20.61 20.26
N ASP A 173 13.49 21.25 19.46
CA ASP A 173 13.51 21.11 17.99
C ASP A 173 13.53 19.63 17.52
N GLU A 174 14.16 18.73 18.28
CA GLU A 174 14.25 17.31 17.93
C GLU A 174 12.99 16.46 18.19
N TYR A 175 12.14 16.81 19.17
CA TYR A 175 10.88 16.09 19.41
C TYR A 175 9.82 16.55 18.39
N GLU A 176 9.88 17.84 18.04
CA GLU A 176 9.04 18.47 17.05
C GLU A 176 9.13 17.76 15.69
N GLU A 177 10.34 17.56 15.17
CA GLU A 177 10.56 16.92 13.86
C GLU A 177 10.01 15.49 13.78
N ARG A 178 10.04 14.73 14.89
CA ARG A 178 9.53 13.34 14.93
C ARG A 178 8.02 13.27 14.84
N VAL A 179 7.36 14.15 15.58
CA VAL A 179 5.90 14.13 15.69
C VAL A 179 5.25 14.93 14.57
N LYS A 180 5.94 15.92 13.98
CA LYS A 180 5.48 16.74 12.85
C LYS A 180 4.90 15.93 11.69
N GLY A 181 4.04 16.60 10.92
CA GLY A 181 3.44 16.03 9.70
C GLY A 181 2.11 15.32 9.94
N GLY A 182 1.66 14.60 8.91
CA GLY A 182 0.39 13.89 8.90
C GLY A 182 0.36 12.63 9.79
N PRO A 183 -0.74 11.87 9.74
CA PRO A 183 -0.82 10.55 10.37
C PRO A 183 0.30 9.64 9.87
N LEU A 184 0.71 8.68 10.71
CA LEU A 184 1.58 7.59 10.28
C LEU A 184 0.69 6.59 9.51
N VAL A 185 0.98 6.38 8.23
CA VAL A 185 0.22 5.45 7.38
C VAL A 185 1.08 4.23 7.10
N LEU A 186 0.54 3.07 7.42
CA LEU A 186 1.23 1.79 7.39
C LEU A 186 0.49 0.81 6.49
N LEU A 187 1.23 0.08 5.67
CA LEU A 187 0.75 -1.16 5.07
C LEU A 187 1.24 -2.31 5.95
N VAL A 188 0.31 -3.07 6.52
CA VAL A 188 0.59 -4.16 7.46
C VAL A 188 0.19 -5.47 6.81
N VAL A 189 1.15 -6.36 6.62
CA VAL A 189 0.97 -7.71 6.08
C VAL A 189 1.19 -8.71 7.21
N GLY A 190 0.31 -9.69 7.36
CA GLY A 190 0.44 -10.70 8.39
C GLY A 190 -0.01 -12.07 7.91
N GLU A 191 0.59 -13.12 8.44
CA GLU A 191 0.08 -14.46 8.21
C GLU A 191 -1.21 -14.71 8.98
N ASN A 192 -2.10 -15.52 8.41
CA ASN A 192 -3.25 -16.06 9.10
C ASN A 192 -3.13 -17.59 9.23
N GLY A 193 -3.65 -18.10 10.35
CA GLY A 193 -3.58 -19.53 10.69
C GLY A 193 -4.29 -19.83 12.00
N ARG A 194 -4.79 -21.07 12.16
CA ARG A 194 -5.67 -21.47 13.26
C ARG A 194 -4.97 -21.74 14.61
N ASN A 195 -3.64 -21.78 14.63
CA ASN A 195 -2.86 -22.25 15.80
C ASN A 195 -1.85 -21.22 16.33
N ASP A 196 -2.04 -19.95 16.02
CA ASP A 196 -1.15 -18.92 16.55
C ASP A 196 -1.48 -18.58 18.01
N ARG A 197 -0.43 -18.33 18.78
CA ARG A 197 -0.45 -17.88 20.16
C ARG A 197 0.28 -16.54 20.26
N VAL A 198 -0.21 -15.66 21.11
CA VAL A 198 0.31 -14.30 21.27
C VAL A 198 0.90 -14.10 22.65
N TRP A 199 2.09 -13.51 22.69
CA TRP A 199 2.78 -13.07 23.90
C TRP A 199 2.65 -11.56 24.05
N TYR A 200 2.31 -11.08 25.25
CA TYR A 200 2.25 -9.64 25.56
C TYR A 200 3.18 -9.32 26.74
N PRO A 201 4.41 -8.80 26.51
CA PRO A 201 5.39 -8.61 27.57
C PRO A 201 4.97 -7.60 28.65
N ARG A 202 4.07 -6.67 28.31
CA ARG A 202 3.56 -5.65 29.25
C ARG A 202 2.19 -6.02 29.86
N GLY A 203 1.53 -7.05 29.33
CA GLY A 203 0.13 -7.37 29.60
C GLY A 203 -0.18 -7.91 31.00
N THR A 204 0.82 -8.38 31.75
CA THR A 204 0.60 -8.94 33.10
C THR A 204 0.30 -7.88 34.17
N HIS A 205 0.71 -6.62 33.94
CA HIS A 205 0.42 -5.50 34.84
C HIS A 205 -0.61 -4.52 34.26
N GLU A 206 -0.71 -4.41 32.94
CA GLU A 206 -1.59 -3.43 32.28
C GLU A 206 -3.01 -4.00 32.01
N HIS A 207 -3.15 -5.31 31.77
CA HIS A 207 -4.45 -5.96 31.53
C HIS A 207 -4.55 -7.43 32.05
N PRO A 208 -4.19 -7.72 33.32
CA PRO A 208 -4.09 -9.10 33.83
C PRO A 208 -5.39 -9.91 33.71
N ASN A 209 -6.54 -9.28 33.89
CA ASN A 209 -7.85 -9.96 33.86
C ASN A 209 -8.40 -10.17 32.44
N LYS A 210 -8.00 -9.37 31.44
CA LYS A 210 -8.44 -9.53 30.04
C LYS A 210 -7.61 -10.60 29.29
N MET A 211 -6.38 -10.88 29.72
CA MET A 211 -5.41 -11.66 28.93
C MET A 211 -5.08 -13.06 29.50
N ARG A 212 -5.12 -13.29 30.82
CA ARG A 212 -4.85 -14.61 31.42
C ARG A 212 -5.84 -15.72 31.04
N GLN A 213 -7.00 -15.37 30.49
CA GLN A 213 -8.08 -16.32 30.14
C GLN A 213 -8.30 -16.46 28.63
N ARG A 214 -7.49 -15.81 27.78
CA ARG A 214 -7.64 -15.94 26.33
C ARG A 214 -7.06 -17.26 25.85
N GLN A 215 -7.87 -18.02 25.11
CA GLN A 215 -7.35 -19.09 24.25
C GLN A 215 -6.29 -18.48 23.31
N GLY A 216 -5.14 -19.13 23.18
CA GLY A 216 -4.04 -18.62 22.36
C GLY A 216 -3.04 -17.71 23.10
N TRP A 217 -2.97 -17.70 24.43
CA TRP A 217 -1.84 -17.05 25.12
C TRP A 217 -0.55 -17.88 24.97
N TRP A 218 0.56 -17.23 24.59
CA TRP A 218 1.86 -17.89 24.48
C TRP A 218 2.62 -17.86 25.81
N THR A 219 2.48 -18.93 26.60
CA THR A 219 3.02 -19.03 27.98
C THR A 219 4.54 -19.23 28.05
N ASP A 220 5.13 -19.77 26.99
CA ASP A 220 6.51 -20.23 26.90
C ASP A 220 7.30 -19.49 25.81
N ALA A 221 6.96 -18.23 25.55
CA ALA A 221 7.70 -17.39 24.62
C ALA A 221 9.18 -17.25 25.03
N PRO A 222 10.13 -17.23 24.08
CA PRO A 222 11.54 -17.01 24.39
C PRO A 222 11.75 -15.77 25.27
N ALA A 223 12.53 -15.90 26.33
CA ALA A 223 12.83 -14.78 27.21
C ALA A 223 13.67 -13.73 26.48
N ARG A 224 13.29 -12.46 26.60
CA ARG A 224 13.97 -11.32 25.96
C ARG A 224 14.12 -10.17 26.94
N THR A 225 15.26 -9.49 26.88
CA THR A 225 15.51 -8.29 27.69
C THR A 225 14.54 -7.19 27.29
N GLN A 226 13.88 -6.58 28.26
CA GLN A 226 12.96 -5.48 28.02
C GLN A 226 13.65 -4.14 28.32
N GLY A 227 13.58 -3.23 27.35
CA GLY A 227 13.97 -1.84 27.49
C GLY A 227 12.98 -1.02 28.32
N PRO A 228 13.31 0.26 28.57
CA PRO A 228 12.56 1.13 29.48
C PRO A 228 11.21 1.60 28.94
N HIS A 229 11.01 1.67 27.62
CA HIS A 229 9.80 2.26 27.02
C HIS A 229 8.57 1.38 27.24
N SER A 230 7.45 1.97 27.65
CA SER A 230 6.22 1.26 27.99
C SER A 230 5.48 0.67 26.78
N GLY A 231 5.62 1.29 25.61
CA GLY A 231 4.86 0.95 24.40
C GLY A 231 3.57 1.77 24.26
N TRP A 232 3.44 2.82 25.08
CA TRP A 232 2.41 3.84 24.95
C TRP A 232 2.98 5.11 24.31
N PRO A 233 2.17 5.90 23.57
CA PRO A 233 2.54 7.26 23.18
C PRO A 233 2.90 8.10 24.42
N LEU A 234 3.88 9.00 24.33
CA LEU A 234 4.17 9.97 25.39
C LEU A 234 2.96 10.84 25.70
N LYS A 235 2.31 11.31 24.63
CA LYS A 235 1.08 12.12 24.69
C LYS A 235 -0.05 11.32 24.03
N PRO A 236 -0.77 10.48 24.78
CA PRO A 236 -1.89 9.76 24.22
C PRO A 236 -2.99 10.75 23.82
N ARG A 237 -3.67 10.48 22.70
CA ARG A 237 -4.83 11.31 22.32
C ARG A 237 -5.98 11.06 23.29
N ILE A 238 -6.64 12.15 23.68
CA ILE A 238 -7.78 12.14 24.59
C ILE A 238 -9.06 12.15 23.77
N ASP A 239 -10.00 11.27 24.09
CA ASP A 239 -11.37 11.32 23.56
C ASP A 239 -12.21 12.26 24.43
N PRO A 240 -12.59 13.46 23.94
CA PRO A 240 -13.34 14.43 24.74
C PRO A 240 -14.78 13.98 25.06
N SER A 241 -15.29 12.94 24.41
CA SER A 241 -16.61 12.37 24.69
C SER A 241 -16.62 11.40 25.89
N ARG A 242 -15.44 11.04 26.42
CA ARG A 242 -15.29 10.13 27.56
C ARG A 242 -14.82 10.91 28.80
N SER A 243 -15.47 10.68 29.95
CA SER A 243 -15.22 11.44 31.20
C SER A 243 -13.96 11.05 31.96
N SER A 244 -13.28 9.96 31.56
CA SER A 244 -12.03 9.51 32.14
C SER A 244 -10.96 9.41 31.05
N SER A 245 -9.72 9.79 31.39
CA SER A 245 -8.58 9.45 30.54
C SER A 245 -8.55 7.92 30.45
N ILE A 246 -8.73 7.39 29.24
CA ILE A 246 -8.58 5.96 28.96
C ILE A 246 -7.10 5.53 29.10
N TYR A 247 -6.20 6.51 29.26
CA TYR A 247 -4.75 6.37 29.13
C TYR A 247 -4.01 7.09 30.24
N SER A 248 -3.52 6.32 31.18
CA SER A 248 -2.33 6.68 31.95
C SER A 248 -1.81 5.37 32.50
N ASP A 249 -0.52 5.12 32.36
CA ASP A 249 0.22 4.41 33.39
C ASP A 249 -0.11 5.15 34.70
N PRO A 250 -1.08 4.68 35.53
CA PRO A 250 -1.69 5.50 36.57
C PRO A 250 -0.68 5.92 37.63
N GLU A 251 0.44 5.21 37.68
CA GLU A 251 1.51 5.33 38.66
C GLU A 251 2.82 5.86 38.06
N ARG A 252 2.89 6.18 36.75
CA ARG A 252 4.15 6.44 36.03
C ARG A 252 5.20 5.32 36.25
N LYS A 253 4.77 4.08 36.46
CA LYS A 253 5.60 2.93 36.79
C LYS A 253 6.72 2.66 35.77
N TYR A 254 6.49 2.97 34.50
CA TYR A 254 7.47 2.80 33.43
C TYR A 254 8.17 4.10 33.02
N GLY A 255 7.96 5.17 33.80
CA GLY A 255 8.54 6.49 33.58
C GLY A 255 7.94 7.23 32.38
N PRO A 256 8.24 8.53 32.21
CA PRO A 256 8.09 9.13 30.89
C PRO A 256 8.93 8.32 29.89
N PRO A 257 8.51 8.15 28.64
CA PRO A 257 9.33 7.53 27.61
C PRO A 257 10.73 8.13 27.68
N THR A 258 11.70 7.25 27.86
CA THR A 258 13.10 7.64 28.01
C THR A 258 13.49 8.56 26.86
N SER A 259 14.11 9.66 27.21
CA SER A 259 14.58 10.69 26.30
C SER A 259 15.63 10.15 25.33
N VAL A 260 15.41 10.45 24.04
CA VAL A 260 16.36 10.78 22.96
C VAL A 260 17.52 9.83 22.62
N ASN A 261 17.36 9.18 21.47
CA ASN A 261 18.38 8.67 20.54
C ASN A 261 19.11 7.35 20.89
N PRO A 262 19.04 6.40 19.95
CA PRO A 262 20.07 6.42 18.91
C PRO A 262 19.57 7.16 17.65
N LYS A 263 20.44 8.01 17.10
CA LYS A 263 20.20 8.69 15.82
C LYS A 263 19.87 7.67 14.74
N ARG A 264 19.21 8.16 13.68
CA ARG A 264 19.02 7.43 12.42
C ARG A 264 20.31 6.70 12.01
N ALA A 265 20.37 5.39 12.11
CA ALA A 265 21.45 4.64 11.51
C ALA A 265 21.11 4.42 10.03
N ALA A 266 22.05 4.58 9.11
CA ALA A 266 21.78 4.19 7.71
C ALA A 266 21.48 2.68 7.57
N PHE A 267 21.77 1.91 8.63
CA PHE A 267 21.57 0.48 8.78
C PHE A 267 21.62 0.17 10.29
N TRP A 268 20.53 -0.28 10.91
CA TRP A 268 20.55 -0.59 12.36
C TRP A 268 21.21 -1.94 12.62
N PRO A 269 22.44 -1.98 13.19
CA PRO A 269 23.22 -3.21 13.25
C PRO A 269 22.74 -4.20 14.33
N THR A 270 21.83 -3.79 15.21
CA THR A 270 21.49 -4.57 16.41
C THR A 270 20.28 -5.49 16.25
N THR A 271 19.40 -5.27 15.27
CA THR A 271 18.24 -6.15 15.04
C THR A 271 18.22 -6.79 13.65
N GLY A 272 18.80 -6.15 12.62
CA GLY A 272 18.72 -6.63 11.24
C GLY A 272 17.29 -6.68 10.69
N ARG A 273 16.34 -5.95 11.31
CA ARG A 273 14.90 -6.06 11.05
C ARG A 273 14.23 -4.80 10.52
N ILE A 274 14.84 -3.63 10.70
CA ILE A 274 14.37 -2.34 10.19
C ILE A 274 15.23 -1.97 8.98
N LEU A 275 14.60 -1.69 7.85
CA LEU A 275 15.27 -1.34 6.60
C LEU A 275 14.63 -0.12 6.00
N HIS A 276 15.45 0.81 5.50
CA HIS A 276 14.97 1.91 4.67
C HIS A 276 14.98 1.50 3.19
N ALA A 277 13.81 1.25 2.62
CA ALA A 277 13.66 0.66 1.30
C ALA A 277 14.15 1.58 0.16
N LYS A 278 14.11 2.92 0.33
CA LYS A 278 14.60 3.88 -0.69
C LYS A 278 16.12 3.82 -0.92
N ILE A 279 16.90 3.18 -0.05
CA ILE A 279 18.37 3.08 -0.20
C ILE A 279 18.80 1.90 -1.09
N MET A 280 17.90 0.98 -1.48
CA MET A 280 18.32 -0.35 -1.98
C MET A 280 17.71 -0.88 -3.29
N PRO A 281 17.25 -0.11 -4.28
CA PRO A 281 16.93 -0.74 -5.57
C PRO A 281 18.23 -1.21 -6.24
N ALA A 282 18.52 -2.52 -6.12
CA ALA A 282 19.51 -3.18 -6.96
C ALA A 282 18.94 -3.30 -8.38
N PRO A 283 19.78 -3.45 -9.42
CA PRO A 283 19.28 -3.76 -10.75
C PRO A 283 18.31 -4.94 -10.69
N CYS A 284 17.10 -4.73 -11.20
CA CYS A 284 16.06 -5.75 -11.15
C CYS A 284 16.49 -6.95 -12.02
N PRO A 285 16.56 -8.17 -11.47
CA PRO A 285 17.08 -9.32 -12.21
C PRO A 285 16.14 -9.79 -13.33
N PHE A 286 14.86 -9.37 -13.30
CA PHE A 286 13.83 -9.79 -14.25
C PHE A 286 13.34 -8.68 -15.19
N VAL A 287 13.53 -7.40 -14.83
CA VAL A 287 13.21 -6.24 -15.70
C VAL A 287 14.46 -5.40 -15.92
N PRO A 288 15.17 -5.55 -17.06
CA PRO A 288 16.35 -4.75 -17.36
C PRO A 288 16.05 -3.24 -17.29
N GLY A 289 16.87 -2.50 -16.56
CA GLY A 289 16.75 -1.05 -16.37
C GLY A 289 15.84 -0.64 -15.19
N ALA A 290 15.01 -1.54 -14.66
CA ALA A 290 14.27 -1.30 -13.43
C ALA A 290 15.16 -1.56 -12.20
N GLY A 291 14.74 -1.04 -11.06
CA GLY A 291 15.33 -1.35 -9.75
C GLY A 291 14.39 -2.20 -8.90
N SER A 292 14.90 -3.13 -8.12
CA SER A 292 14.08 -3.90 -7.17
C SER A 292 14.78 -4.21 -5.85
N ALA A 293 13.98 -4.47 -4.81
CA ALA A 293 14.44 -4.91 -3.50
C ALA A 293 13.45 -5.92 -2.89
N MET A 294 13.93 -7.12 -2.54
CA MET A 294 13.16 -8.17 -1.86
C MET A 294 13.17 -7.91 -0.34
N LEU A 295 12.24 -7.07 0.13
CA LEU A 295 12.18 -6.57 1.50
C LEU A 295 11.91 -7.69 2.53
N SER A 296 11.07 -8.68 2.19
CA SER A 296 10.80 -9.84 3.06
C SER A 296 12.08 -10.61 3.40
N ALA A 297 12.96 -10.80 2.42
CA ALA A 297 14.23 -11.52 2.62
C ALA A 297 15.20 -10.76 3.52
N PHE A 298 15.29 -9.43 3.36
CA PHE A 298 16.19 -8.61 4.18
C PHE A 298 15.69 -8.40 5.62
N THR A 299 14.38 -8.54 5.86
CA THR A 299 13.78 -8.37 7.20
C THR A 299 13.67 -9.69 7.99
N GLY A 300 14.10 -10.82 7.41
CA GLY A 300 14.22 -12.10 8.11
C GLY A 300 12.91 -12.86 8.31
N LEU A 301 11.90 -12.60 7.48
CA LEU A 301 10.64 -13.36 7.48
C LEU A 301 10.88 -14.81 7.06
N SER A 302 9.99 -15.72 7.47
CA SER A 302 10.02 -17.15 7.18
C SER A 302 9.84 -17.49 5.69
N GLY A 303 9.40 -16.52 4.88
CA GLY A 303 9.26 -16.65 3.44
C GLY A 303 7.88 -17.10 2.97
N ARG A 304 6.83 -17.05 3.81
CA ARG A 304 5.45 -17.37 3.40
C ARG A 304 4.85 -16.34 2.46
N PHE A 305 5.31 -15.10 2.52
CA PHE A 305 4.98 -14.08 1.53
C PHE A 305 6.25 -13.32 1.15
N ASP A 306 6.33 -12.97 -0.12
CA ASP A 306 7.40 -12.16 -0.67
C ASP A 306 6.92 -10.72 -0.81
N VAL A 307 7.69 -9.78 -0.28
CA VAL A 307 7.42 -8.35 -0.40
C VAL A 307 8.54 -7.73 -1.21
N THR A 308 8.22 -7.31 -2.43
CA THR A 308 9.17 -6.70 -3.35
C THR A 308 8.80 -5.26 -3.62
N GLN A 309 9.72 -4.34 -3.40
CA GLN A 309 9.61 -3.00 -3.99
C GLN A 309 10.17 -3.04 -5.41
N LEU A 310 9.43 -2.49 -6.36
CA LEU A 310 9.86 -2.34 -7.75
C LEU A 310 9.80 -0.86 -8.14
N ARG A 311 10.90 -0.37 -8.68
CA ARG A 311 11.05 0.98 -9.24
C ARG A 311 11.11 0.88 -10.76
N LEU A 312 10.11 1.48 -11.41
CA LEU A 312 9.97 1.48 -12.86
C LEU A 312 10.25 2.88 -13.43
N PRO A 313 11.40 3.08 -14.09
CA PRO A 313 11.64 4.25 -14.93
C PRO A 313 10.58 4.49 -16.01
N PRO A 314 10.45 5.73 -16.53
CA PRO A 314 9.50 6.08 -17.59
C PRO A 314 9.55 5.13 -18.79
N GLY A 315 8.39 4.57 -19.16
CA GLY A 315 8.22 3.65 -20.28
C GLY A 315 8.47 2.17 -19.96
N LEU A 316 9.01 1.82 -18.79
CA LEU A 316 9.21 0.43 -18.38
C LEU A 316 7.95 -0.21 -17.79
N SER A 317 7.91 -1.55 -17.83
CA SER A 317 6.81 -2.37 -17.29
C SER A 317 7.31 -3.36 -16.25
N SER A 318 6.43 -3.74 -15.31
CA SER A 318 6.73 -4.63 -14.18
C SER A 318 7.08 -6.05 -14.58
N HIS A 319 6.66 -6.47 -15.77
CA HIS A 319 7.07 -7.73 -16.39
C HIS A 319 7.83 -7.41 -17.65
N TYR A 320 8.64 -8.37 -18.12
CA TYR A 320 9.40 -8.21 -19.34
C TYR A 320 8.46 -8.02 -20.54
N ALA A 321 8.16 -6.77 -20.87
CA ALA A 321 7.68 -6.38 -22.18
C ALA A 321 8.94 -5.99 -22.98
N PRO A 322 9.21 -6.57 -24.15
CA PRO A 322 10.33 -6.19 -25.00
C PRO A 322 10.03 -4.82 -25.64
N ALA A 323 9.99 -3.77 -24.84
CA ALA A 323 9.79 -2.42 -25.33
C ALA A 323 11.12 -1.68 -25.53
N ALA A 324 12.27 -2.26 -25.16
CA ALA A 324 13.56 -1.57 -25.26
C ALA A 324 14.72 -2.38 -25.87
N LEU A 325 14.57 -3.69 -26.12
CA LEU A 325 15.60 -4.49 -26.79
C LEU A 325 14.95 -5.42 -27.81
N ALA A 326 15.22 -5.13 -29.08
CA ALA A 326 14.81 -5.86 -30.29
C ALA A 326 13.30 -5.92 -30.56
N ILE A 327 12.90 -5.13 -31.57
CA ILE A 327 11.81 -5.51 -32.48
C ILE A 327 12.09 -6.96 -32.89
N THR A 328 11.19 -7.88 -32.56
CA THR A 328 11.20 -9.20 -33.20
C THR A 328 11.15 -8.97 -34.71
N PRO A 329 11.88 -9.71 -35.55
CA PRO A 329 12.01 -9.42 -36.99
C PRO A 329 10.69 -9.27 -37.77
N ASN A 330 9.55 -9.63 -37.17
CA ASN A 330 8.21 -9.60 -37.75
C ASN A 330 7.27 -8.53 -37.14
N GLY A 331 7.77 -7.57 -36.36
CA GLY A 331 6.93 -6.49 -35.80
C GLY A 331 5.92 -6.93 -34.74
N THR A 332 6.08 -8.14 -34.20
CA THR A 332 5.22 -8.71 -33.16
C THR A 332 5.80 -8.35 -31.79
N GLN A 333 5.16 -7.45 -31.07
CA GLN A 333 5.52 -7.13 -29.68
C GLN A 333 5.55 -8.44 -28.88
N ALA A 334 6.72 -8.88 -28.37
CA ALA A 334 6.70 -10.10 -27.58
C ALA A 334 5.81 -9.85 -26.35
N PRO A 335 4.92 -10.78 -26.04
CA PRO A 335 3.91 -10.51 -25.04
C PRO A 335 4.55 -10.52 -23.62
N PRO A 336 4.07 -9.68 -22.69
CA PRO A 336 4.71 -9.48 -21.39
C PRO A 336 4.78 -10.79 -20.61
N ASP A 337 5.79 -11.02 -19.77
CA ASP A 337 5.86 -12.20 -18.88
C ASP A 337 4.86 -12.13 -17.69
N ALA A 338 3.64 -11.63 -17.94
CA ALA A 338 2.54 -11.57 -16.99
C ALA A 338 2.08 -12.99 -16.64
N GLN A 339 1.88 -13.25 -15.36
CA GLN A 339 1.53 -14.58 -14.84
C GLN A 339 0.18 -14.54 -14.14
N ALA A 340 -0.63 -15.57 -14.34
CA ALA A 340 -1.78 -15.89 -13.52
C ALA A 340 -1.43 -17.08 -12.61
N ARG A 341 -1.70 -16.95 -11.31
CA ARG A 341 -1.35 -17.97 -10.31
C ARG A 341 -2.56 -18.82 -9.94
N ALA A 342 -2.33 -20.11 -9.70
CA ALA A 342 -3.39 -21.04 -9.39
C ALA A 342 -3.84 -21.02 -7.93
N GLN A 343 -2.93 -20.74 -6.99
CA GLN A 343 -3.23 -20.76 -5.55
C GLN A 343 -2.79 -19.49 -4.84
N GLY A 344 -1.58 -19.01 -5.11
CA GLY A 344 -1.03 -17.87 -4.39
C GLY A 344 -1.70 -16.57 -4.80
N ASP A 345 -2.11 -15.81 -3.80
CA ASP A 345 -2.63 -14.47 -4.01
C ASP A 345 -1.50 -13.48 -4.32
N THR A 346 -1.83 -12.43 -5.07
CA THR A 346 -0.94 -11.29 -5.33
C THR A 346 -1.64 -9.98 -5.03
N LEU A 347 -0.93 -9.04 -4.43
CA LEU A 347 -1.39 -7.67 -4.24
C LEU A 347 -0.31 -6.71 -4.72
N VAL A 348 -0.75 -5.63 -5.37
CA VAL A 348 0.12 -4.55 -5.83
C VAL A 348 -0.39 -3.23 -5.28
N TYR A 349 0.49 -2.48 -4.62
CA TYR A 349 0.19 -1.16 -4.07
C TYR A 349 1.08 -0.12 -4.75
N VAL A 350 0.49 0.96 -5.25
CA VAL A 350 1.22 2.08 -5.85
C VAL A 350 1.72 3.00 -4.75
N LEU A 351 3.04 3.05 -4.56
CA LEU A 351 3.68 3.86 -3.52
C LEU A 351 3.81 5.32 -3.95
N GLU A 352 4.29 5.54 -5.17
CA GLU A 352 4.59 6.87 -5.72
C GLU A 352 4.60 6.79 -7.25
N GLY A 353 3.95 7.73 -7.93
CA GLY A 353 3.89 7.85 -9.38
C GLY A 353 2.56 7.39 -10.00
N GLN A 354 2.48 7.56 -11.32
CA GLN A 354 1.31 7.19 -12.11
C GLN A 354 1.67 6.20 -13.20
N GLY A 355 0.68 5.40 -13.62
CA GLY A 355 0.88 4.41 -14.65
C GLY A 355 -0.41 3.80 -15.17
N GLU A 356 -0.23 2.68 -15.85
CA GLU A 356 -1.32 1.85 -16.35
C GLU A 356 -1.19 0.43 -15.79
N LEU A 357 -2.28 -0.07 -15.19
CA LEU A 357 -2.46 -1.47 -14.87
C LEU A 357 -3.14 -2.16 -16.05
N ASN A 358 -2.47 -3.16 -16.62
CA ASN A 358 -3.00 -4.04 -17.66
C ASN A 358 -3.34 -5.40 -17.05
N VAL A 359 -4.53 -5.91 -17.34
CA VAL A 359 -5.04 -7.19 -16.84
C VAL A 359 -5.55 -8.06 -17.98
N TRP A 360 -5.25 -9.36 -17.90
CA TRP A 360 -5.67 -10.38 -18.85
C TRP A 360 -6.38 -11.53 -18.14
N ASN A 361 -7.46 -12.02 -18.73
CA ASN A 361 -7.98 -13.34 -18.38
C ASN A 361 -7.17 -14.41 -19.10
N ALA A 362 -6.53 -15.31 -18.35
CA ALA A 362 -5.52 -16.18 -18.90
C ALA A 362 -6.09 -17.19 -19.91
N ARG A 363 -7.22 -17.80 -19.58
CA ARG A 363 -7.92 -18.75 -20.45
C ARG A 363 -8.37 -18.09 -21.74
N ALA A 364 -9.05 -16.93 -21.64
CA ALA A 364 -9.54 -16.22 -22.80
C ALA A 364 -8.39 -15.77 -23.73
N THR A 365 -7.28 -15.33 -23.14
CA THR A 365 -6.10 -14.88 -23.90
C THR A 365 -5.44 -16.02 -24.65
N LEU A 366 -5.22 -17.17 -24.00
CA LEU A 366 -4.65 -18.35 -24.66
C LEU A 366 -5.56 -18.89 -25.77
N LEU A 367 -6.88 -18.91 -25.55
CA LEU A 367 -7.84 -19.30 -26.59
C LEU A 367 -7.82 -18.34 -27.78
N ALA A 368 -7.72 -17.04 -27.51
CA ALA A 368 -7.64 -16.03 -28.57
C ALA A 368 -6.39 -16.25 -29.44
N ARG A 369 -5.25 -16.57 -28.83
CA ARG A 369 -4.02 -16.92 -29.55
C ARG A 369 -4.16 -18.18 -30.39
N ALA A 370 -4.69 -19.26 -29.78
CA ALA A 370 -4.88 -20.53 -30.47
C ALA A 370 -5.82 -20.42 -31.69
N THR A 371 -6.80 -19.52 -31.62
CA THR A 371 -7.79 -19.31 -32.70
C THR A 371 -7.45 -18.14 -33.63
N GLY A 372 -6.40 -17.37 -33.35
CA GLY A 372 -6.08 -16.12 -34.06
C GLY A 372 -7.08 -14.98 -33.81
N SER A 373 -7.92 -15.11 -32.77
CA SER A 373 -8.87 -14.06 -32.37
C SER A 373 -8.16 -12.91 -31.65
N LYS A 374 -8.81 -11.74 -31.59
CA LYS A 374 -8.26 -10.56 -30.91
C LYS A 374 -8.13 -10.80 -29.40
N ILE A 375 -6.93 -10.58 -28.86
CA ILE A 375 -6.68 -10.58 -27.42
C ILE A 375 -7.38 -9.38 -26.77
N GLN A 376 -8.05 -9.64 -25.64
CA GLN A 376 -8.66 -8.61 -24.82
C GLN A 376 -7.73 -8.28 -23.65
N THR A 377 -7.40 -7.00 -23.50
CA THR A 377 -6.64 -6.45 -22.38
C THR A 377 -7.51 -5.40 -21.71
N GLU A 378 -7.67 -5.49 -20.39
CA GLU A 378 -8.25 -4.41 -19.59
C GLU A 378 -7.13 -3.50 -19.13
N THR A 379 -7.24 -2.20 -19.43
CA THR A 379 -6.23 -1.20 -19.06
C THR A 379 -6.88 -0.14 -18.18
N ASN A 380 -6.31 0.09 -17.00
CA ASN A 380 -6.80 1.06 -16.03
C ASN A 380 -5.67 2.00 -15.61
N ALA A 381 -5.96 3.30 -15.55
CA ALA A 381 -5.02 4.26 -14.97
C ALA A 381 -4.90 4.01 -13.46
N ILE A 382 -3.67 4.14 -12.95
CA ILE A 382 -3.34 3.98 -11.54
C ILE A 382 -2.47 5.14 -11.05
N GLU A 383 -2.60 5.48 -9.78
CA GLU A 383 -1.85 6.54 -9.09
C GLU A 383 -1.53 6.15 -7.63
N ASP A 384 -0.75 6.98 -6.95
CA ASP A 384 -0.40 6.86 -5.53
C ASP A 384 -1.60 6.44 -4.66
N GLY A 385 -1.42 5.36 -3.88
CA GLY A 385 -2.47 4.83 -3.01
C GLY A 385 -3.47 3.90 -3.69
N ASP A 386 -3.37 3.70 -5.00
CA ASP A 386 -4.11 2.63 -5.67
C ASP A 386 -3.56 1.26 -5.29
N CYS A 387 -4.49 0.31 -5.12
CA CYS A 387 -4.22 -1.05 -4.72
C CYS A 387 -4.99 -2.00 -5.61
N ALA A 388 -4.27 -2.93 -6.24
CA ALA A 388 -4.84 -4.00 -7.06
C ALA A 388 -4.58 -5.36 -6.42
N ALA A 389 -5.52 -6.30 -6.52
CA ALA A 389 -5.32 -7.66 -6.05
C ALA A 389 -5.75 -8.72 -7.07
N PHE A 390 -5.00 -9.82 -7.09
CA PHE A 390 -5.19 -10.94 -7.99
C PHE A 390 -5.26 -12.22 -7.15
N PRO A 391 -6.47 -12.66 -6.76
CA PRO A 391 -6.62 -13.89 -5.99
C PRO A 391 -6.12 -15.10 -6.78
N GLY A 392 -5.47 -16.04 -6.09
CA GLY A 392 -5.06 -17.31 -6.68
C GLY A 392 -6.26 -18.07 -7.26
N GLY A 393 -6.11 -18.62 -8.45
CA GLY A 393 -7.16 -19.37 -9.15
C GLY A 393 -8.17 -18.48 -9.88
N SER A 394 -8.06 -17.15 -9.78
CA SER A 394 -8.87 -16.21 -10.57
C SER A 394 -8.60 -16.29 -12.07
N GLY A 395 -7.42 -16.79 -12.46
CA GLY A 395 -6.95 -16.80 -13.84
C GLY A 395 -6.60 -15.40 -14.36
N LEU A 396 -6.48 -14.39 -13.50
CA LEU A 396 -6.06 -13.05 -13.89
C LEU A 396 -4.53 -12.96 -13.89
N ALA A 397 -3.98 -12.47 -15.01
CA ALA A 397 -2.59 -12.05 -15.10
C ALA A 397 -2.53 -10.53 -15.22
N TRP A 398 -1.45 -9.92 -14.75
CA TRP A 398 -1.35 -8.48 -14.66
C TRP A 398 0.02 -7.96 -15.09
N SER A 399 0.08 -6.67 -15.43
CA SER A 399 1.33 -5.92 -15.52
C SER A 399 1.07 -4.45 -15.26
N ILE A 400 2.05 -3.76 -14.69
CA ILE A 400 2.03 -2.31 -14.54
C ILE A 400 3.03 -1.70 -15.50
N LYS A 401 2.69 -0.57 -16.10
CA LYS A 401 3.59 0.22 -16.95
C LYS A 401 3.67 1.64 -16.43
N ASN A 402 4.89 2.17 -16.31
CA ASN A 402 5.10 3.59 -16.13
C ASN A 402 4.82 4.31 -17.46
N THR A 403 3.79 5.15 -17.49
CA THR A 403 3.35 5.90 -18.69
C THR A 403 3.98 7.29 -18.80
N ALA A 404 4.83 7.68 -17.87
CA ALA A 404 5.56 8.94 -17.94
C ALA A 404 6.40 9.04 -19.23
N PRO A 405 6.63 10.26 -19.75
CA PRO A 405 7.42 10.46 -20.96
C PRO A 405 8.85 9.90 -20.81
N ILE A 406 9.31 9.13 -21.79
CA ILE A 406 10.69 8.62 -21.83
C ILE A 406 11.67 9.79 -21.72
N GLY A 407 12.58 9.71 -20.74
CA GLY A 407 13.55 10.77 -20.44
C GLY A 407 13.10 11.75 -19.33
N SER A 408 11.88 11.63 -18.81
CA SER A 408 11.50 12.28 -17.56
C SER A 408 12.20 11.65 -16.35
N LYS A 409 12.03 12.24 -15.17
CA LYS A 409 12.52 11.72 -13.87
C LYS A 409 11.39 11.14 -13.02
N GLU A 410 10.24 10.87 -13.63
CA GLU A 410 9.02 10.42 -12.95
C GLU A 410 9.02 8.90 -12.89
N ASP A 411 9.76 8.35 -11.94
CA ASP A 411 9.74 6.92 -11.66
C ASP A 411 8.38 6.52 -11.05
N LEU A 412 7.98 5.27 -11.28
CA LEU A 412 6.82 4.64 -10.66
C LEU A 412 7.31 3.59 -9.67
N ASP A 413 7.10 3.84 -8.39
CA ASP A 413 7.42 2.93 -7.29
C ASP A 413 6.16 2.15 -6.89
N ILE A 414 6.25 0.83 -6.92
CA ILE A 414 5.19 -0.08 -6.48
C ILE A 414 5.71 -1.09 -5.47
N LEU A 415 4.82 -1.55 -4.59
CA LEU A 415 5.04 -2.68 -3.72
C LEU A 415 4.25 -3.88 -4.26
N VAL A 416 4.93 -4.98 -4.52
CA VAL A 416 4.35 -6.25 -4.96
C VAL A 416 4.45 -7.23 -3.80
N ILE A 417 3.31 -7.76 -3.37
CA ILE A 417 3.19 -8.71 -2.26
C ILE A 417 2.59 -10.00 -2.80
N GLU A 418 3.34 -11.09 -2.71
CA GLU A 418 2.98 -12.38 -3.28
C GLU A 418 2.97 -13.45 -2.20
N GLU A 419 1.89 -14.23 -2.13
CA GLU A 419 1.85 -15.40 -1.25
C GLU A 419 2.75 -16.51 -1.82
N ASN A 420 3.75 -16.96 -1.07
CA ASN A 420 4.65 -18.02 -1.49
C ASN A 420 4.03 -19.39 -1.19
N ILE A 421 3.39 -19.97 -2.21
CA ILE A 421 2.80 -21.31 -2.14
C ILE A 421 3.75 -22.30 -2.81
N ARG A 422 4.31 -23.23 -2.03
CA ARG A 422 5.24 -24.22 -2.55
C ARG A 422 4.57 -25.10 -3.61
N GLY A 423 5.15 -25.09 -4.82
CA GLY A 423 4.62 -25.85 -5.94
C GLY A 423 3.35 -25.25 -6.53
N ASP A 424 3.11 -23.96 -6.32
CA ASP A 424 2.08 -23.23 -7.04
C ASP A 424 2.29 -23.35 -8.55
N GLU A 425 1.18 -23.34 -9.27
CA GLU A 425 1.16 -23.48 -10.72
C GLU A 425 0.84 -22.11 -11.33
N VAL A 426 1.51 -21.79 -12.43
CA VAL A 426 1.38 -20.49 -13.10
C VAL A 426 1.04 -20.67 -14.58
N VAL A 427 0.32 -19.70 -15.11
CA VAL A 427 -0.03 -19.62 -16.53
C VAL A 427 0.47 -18.30 -17.07
N TYR A 428 1.16 -18.35 -18.21
CA TYR A 428 1.64 -17.18 -18.94
C TYR A 428 0.70 -16.93 -20.13
N PRO A 429 -0.41 -16.19 -19.95
CA PRO A 429 -1.35 -15.95 -21.05
C PRO A 429 -0.76 -15.13 -22.19
N CYS A 430 0.31 -14.41 -21.87
CA CYS A 430 1.11 -13.65 -22.78
C CYS A 430 2.28 -14.47 -23.35
N ALA A 431 2.15 -15.79 -23.46
CA ALA A 431 3.01 -16.61 -24.32
C ALA A 431 2.48 -16.61 -25.77
N ASP A 432 3.31 -16.92 -26.76
CA ASP A 432 2.92 -16.88 -28.17
C ASP A 432 1.90 -17.96 -28.53
N ASP A 433 2.11 -19.19 -28.04
CA ASP A 433 1.22 -20.33 -28.14
C ASP A 433 1.32 -21.24 -26.89
N LEU A 434 0.63 -22.39 -26.91
CA LEU A 434 0.66 -23.36 -25.81
C LEU A 434 2.04 -23.98 -25.59
N VAL A 435 2.85 -24.13 -26.64
CA VAL A 435 4.20 -24.71 -26.57
C VAL A 435 5.15 -23.71 -25.91
N ASP A 436 5.09 -22.43 -26.28
CA ASP A 436 5.83 -21.35 -25.62
C ASP A 436 5.41 -21.23 -24.15
N ALA A 437 4.10 -21.21 -23.86
CA ALA A 437 3.59 -21.16 -22.48
C ALA A 437 4.17 -22.30 -21.63
N ARG A 438 4.14 -23.54 -22.15
CA ARG A 438 4.71 -24.71 -21.50
C ARG A 438 6.21 -24.60 -21.31
N THR A 439 6.93 -24.09 -22.31
CA THR A 439 8.39 -23.93 -22.26
C THR A 439 8.79 -22.93 -21.17
N ARG A 440 8.06 -21.83 -21.02
CA ARG A 440 8.26 -20.84 -19.94
C ARG A 440 8.01 -21.45 -18.56
N VAL A 441 6.90 -22.17 -18.39
CA VAL A 441 6.59 -22.90 -17.15
C VAL A 441 7.70 -23.88 -16.76
N VAL A 442 8.19 -24.68 -17.71
CA VAL A 442 9.28 -25.65 -17.47
C VAL A 442 10.59 -24.93 -17.10
N LYS A 443 10.92 -23.83 -17.78
CA LYS A 443 12.10 -23.01 -17.50
C LYS A 443 12.06 -22.45 -16.07
N ASP A 444 10.90 -22.02 -15.62
CA ASP A 444 10.71 -21.38 -14.32
C ASP A 444 10.38 -22.39 -13.20
N GLY A 445 10.42 -23.69 -13.50
CA GLY A 445 10.20 -24.77 -12.52
C GLY A 445 8.74 -24.93 -12.08
N GLY A 446 7.80 -24.29 -12.77
CA GLY A 446 6.36 -24.42 -12.55
C GLY A 446 5.79 -25.73 -13.10
N ARG A 447 4.55 -26.05 -12.73
CA ARG A 447 3.77 -27.13 -13.35
C ARG A 447 2.68 -26.55 -14.22
N TRP A 448 2.37 -27.26 -15.30
CA TRP A 448 1.29 -26.92 -16.21
C TRP A 448 -0.06 -27.28 -15.59
N TRP A 449 -0.97 -26.32 -15.51
CA TRP A 449 -2.32 -26.50 -14.97
C TRP A 449 -3.14 -27.38 -15.91
N GLY A 450 -3.10 -28.69 -15.71
CA GLY A 450 -3.79 -29.68 -16.55
C GLY A 450 -5.31 -29.51 -16.64
N SER A 451 -5.94 -28.58 -15.92
CA SER A 451 -7.35 -28.23 -16.13
C SER A 451 -7.58 -27.25 -17.28
N ILE A 452 -6.64 -26.34 -17.58
CA ILE A 452 -6.81 -25.36 -18.68
C ILE A 452 -6.60 -26.04 -20.04
N GLU A 453 -5.65 -26.99 -20.13
CA GLU A 453 -5.45 -27.79 -21.34
C GLU A 453 -6.64 -28.69 -21.65
N ARG A 454 -7.19 -29.40 -20.66
CA ARG A 454 -8.41 -30.22 -20.83
C ARG A 454 -9.58 -29.40 -21.34
N ASP A 455 -9.76 -28.20 -20.81
CA ASP A 455 -10.83 -27.28 -21.18
C ASP A 455 -10.63 -26.60 -22.54
N LEU A 456 -9.38 -26.42 -22.99
CA LEU A 456 -9.05 -25.80 -24.29
C LEU A 456 -9.01 -26.81 -25.44
N THR A 457 -8.60 -28.05 -25.17
CA THR A 457 -8.45 -29.12 -26.17
C THR A 457 -9.68 -30.01 -26.28
N GLY A 458 -10.55 -30.02 -25.25
CA GLY A 458 -11.73 -30.87 -25.19
C GLY A 458 -11.41 -32.35 -24.89
N GLU A 459 -10.16 -32.70 -24.58
CA GLU A 459 -9.78 -34.08 -24.27
C GLU A 459 -10.16 -34.44 -22.82
N LYS A 460 -11.07 -35.41 -22.69
CA LYS A 460 -11.30 -36.16 -21.45
C LYS A 460 -10.37 -37.37 -21.44
N HIS A 461 -9.42 -37.40 -20.51
CA HIS A 461 -8.72 -38.63 -20.13
C HIS A 461 -9.15 -39.08 -18.75
#